data_AF-A0A5S9MFD0-F1
#
_entry.id   AF-A0A5S9MFD0-F1
#
_cell.length_a   1.000
_cell.length_b   1.000
_cell.length_c   1.000
_cell.angle_alpha   90.00
_cell.angle_beta   90.00
_cell.angle_gamma   90.00
#
_symmetry.space_group_name_H-M   'P 1'
#
loop_
_entity.id
_entity.type
_entity.pdbx_description
1 polymer ?
#
loop_
_entity_poly.entity_id
_entity_poly.type
_entity_poly.pdbx_seq_one_letter_code
_entity_poly.pdbx_strand_id
1 'polypeptide(L)'
;MGIALAGRLEQKNFVSFVTFGEGSSNQGDFHEGANFAAVHKLPVIFMCEKNKYAISVPYDKQVACERISDRAVGYGMPGVTVDGNDPLEVYAAVKEARDRAARGEGPTLIETISYRLTAHSSDDDDSSYREKRRSARSKKERSAHPI
;
A
#
# COMPACT_ATOMS: atom_id res chain seq x y z
N MET A 1 12.85 -7.41 3.54
CA MET A 1 13.70 -6.66 4.51
C MET A 1 15.19 -6.95 4.36
N GLY A 2 15.59 -8.22 4.27
CA GLY A 2 17.01 -8.60 4.13
C GLY A 2 17.79 -7.84 3.05
N ILE A 3 17.19 -7.64 1.86
CA ILE A 3 17.82 -6.85 0.78
C ILE A 3 18.12 -5.41 1.21
N ALA A 4 17.16 -4.71 1.82
CA ALA A 4 17.36 -3.33 2.28
C ALA A 4 18.41 -3.23 3.38
N LEU A 5 18.48 -4.23 4.27
CA LEU A 5 19.52 -4.31 5.30
C LEU A 5 20.90 -4.53 4.66
N ALA A 6 21.03 -5.53 3.78
CA ALA A 6 22.29 -5.80 3.08
C ALA A 6 22.77 -4.57 2.30
N GLY A 7 21.86 -3.93 1.56
CA GLY A 7 22.14 -2.71 0.83
C GLY A 7 22.68 -1.59 1.70
N ARG A 8 22.09 -1.39 2.88
CA ARG A 8 22.61 -0.43 3.84
C ARG A 8 23.99 -0.81 4.36
N LEU A 9 24.20 -2.06 4.76
CA LEU A 9 25.49 -2.53 5.30
C LEU A 9 26.62 -2.33 4.27
N GLU A 10 26.29 -2.50 2.99
CA GLU A 10 27.18 -2.28 1.85
C GLU A 10 27.23 -0.81 1.38
N GLN A 11 26.56 0.11 2.08
CA GLN A 11 26.46 1.53 1.73
C GLN A 11 25.97 1.79 0.30
N LYS A 12 25.12 0.91 -0.23
CA LYS A 12 24.52 1.06 -1.55
C LYS A 12 23.42 2.11 -1.53
N ASN A 13 23.40 2.94 -2.57
CA ASN A 13 22.37 3.94 -2.77
C ASN A 13 21.16 3.37 -3.53
N PHE A 14 20.33 2.59 -2.85
CA PHE A 14 19.03 2.17 -3.38
C PHE A 14 17.95 2.14 -2.30
N VAL A 15 16.69 2.13 -2.76
CA VAL A 15 15.50 2.01 -1.92
C VAL A 15 14.74 0.77 -2.35
N SER A 16 14.39 -0.10 -1.40
CA SER A 16 13.51 -1.22 -1.67
C SER A 16 12.06 -0.76 -1.74
N PHE A 17 11.37 -1.08 -2.82
CA PHE A 17 9.96 -0.79 -3.01
C PHE A 17 9.16 -2.09 -2.89
N VAL A 18 8.19 -2.13 -1.97
CA VAL A 18 7.40 -3.33 -1.67
C VAL A 18 5.91 -2.99 -1.79
N THR A 19 5.20 -3.69 -2.66
CA THR A 19 3.75 -3.56 -2.82
C THR A 19 3.00 -4.73 -2.20
N PHE A 20 1.80 -4.47 -1.69
CA PHE A 20 0.91 -5.48 -1.10
C PHE A 20 -0.53 -4.96 -1.02
N GLY A 21 -1.51 -5.86 -0.92
CA GLY A 21 -2.91 -5.47 -0.73
C GLY A 21 -3.27 -5.24 0.75
N GLU A 22 -4.42 -4.64 1.02
CA GLU A 22 -4.86 -4.39 2.40
C GLU A 22 -5.08 -5.68 3.21
N GLY A 23 -5.44 -6.78 2.56
CA GLY A 23 -5.51 -8.11 3.20
C GLY A 23 -4.16 -8.63 3.68
N SER A 24 -3.11 -8.46 2.87
CA SER A 24 -1.75 -8.86 3.24
C SER A 24 -1.21 -8.06 4.42
N SER A 25 -1.72 -6.84 4.64
CA SER A 25 -1.33 -6.02 5.79
C SER A 25 -1.74 -6.62 7.15
N ASN A 26 -2.63 -7.63 7.18
CA ASN A 26 -3.01 -8.35 8.40
C ASN A 26 -2.14 -9.56 8.72
N GLN A 27 -1.18 -9.89 7.86
CA GLN A 27 -0.23 -10.98 8.14
C GLN A 27 0.79 -10.52 9.20
N GLY A 28 1.18 -11.41 10.12
CA GLY A 28 2.20 -11.13 11.14
C GLY A 28 3.50 -10.61 10.53
N ASP A 29 3.94 -11.22 9.43
CA ASP A 29 5.14 -10.86 8.67
C ASP A 29 5.15 -9.39 8.21
N PHE A 30 3.99 -8.80 7.92
CA PHE A 30 3.91 -7.37 7.60
C PHE A 30 4.31 -6.53 8.81
N HIS A 31 3.75 -6.83 9.98
CA HIS A 31 4.03 -6.12 11.23
C HIS A 31 5.50 -6.26 11.64
N GLU A 32 6.03 -7.48 11.56
CA GLU A 32 7.44 -7.76 11.85
C GLU A 32 8.37 -7.01 10.89
N GLY A 33 8.08 -7.06 9.59
CA GLY A 33 8.88 -6.40 8.56
C GLY A 33 8.86 -4.87 8.66
N ALA A 34 7.68 -4.29 8.92
CA ALA A 34 7.49 -2.85 9.12
C ALA A 34 8.27 -2.35 10.34
N ASN A 35 8.12 -3.03 11.49
CA ASN A 35 8.82 -2.67 12.71
C ASN A 35 10.34 -2.82 12.54
N PHE A 36 10.81 -3.92 11.94
CA PHE A 36 12.22 -4.13 11.67
C PHE A 36 12.81 -3.03 10.79
N ALA A 37 12.11 -2.67 9.70
CA ALA A 37 12.53 -1.58 8.83
C ALA A 37 12.63 -0.25 9.58
N ALA A 38 11.66 0.06 10.45
CA ALA A 38 11.61 1.31 11.18
C ALA A 38 12.69 1.42 12.25
N VAL A 39 12.85 0.39 13.10
CA VAL A 39 13.89 0.33 14.14
C VAL A 39 15.27 0.52 13.54
N HIS A 40 15.52 -0.15 12.42
CA HIS A 40 16.81 -0.01 11.76
C HIS A 40 16.89 1.32 10.98
N LYS A 41 15.79 1.93 10.51
CA LYS A 41 15.73 3.05 9.53
C LYS A 41 16.03 2.63 8.08
N LEU A 42 15.69 1.40 7.70
CA LEU A 42 16.03 0.85 6.38
C LEU A 42 15.42 1.68 5.25
N PRO A 43 16.09 1.77 4.08
CA PRO A 43 15.57 2.51 2.93
C PRO A 43 14.47 1.68 2.23
N VAL A 44 13.26 1.72 2.78
CA VAL A 44 12.12 0.90 2.32
C VAL A 44 10.87 1.75 2.13
N ILE A 45 10.18 1.56 1.02
CA ILE A 45 8.83 2.07 0.80
C ILE A 45 7.88 0.88 0.85
N PHE A 46 6.92 0.94 1.77
CA PHE A 46 5.80 0.02 1.83
C PHE A 46 4.61 0.68 1.14
N MET A 47 4.13 0.10 0.04
CA MET A 47 2.95 0.60 -0.67
C MET A 47 1.81 -0.41 -0.55
N CYS A 48 0.77 -0.01 0.17
CA CYS A 48 -0.46 -0.76 0.30
C CYS A 48 -1.45 -0.33 -0.78
N GLU A 49 -1.80 -1.25 -1.67
CA GLU A 49 -2.83 -1.07 -2.70
C GLU A 49 -4.20 -1.47 -2.17
N LYS A 50 -4.87 -0.53 -1.49
CA LYS A 50 -6.18 -0.78 -0.87
C LYS A 50 -7.28 -0.74 -1.93
N ASN A 51 -7.73 -1.92 -2.34
CA ASN A 51 -8.78 -2.06 -3.36
C ASN A 51 -10.17 -2.41 -2.80
N LYS A 52 -10.29 -2.38 -1.46
CA LYS A 52 -11.47 -2.60 -0.62
C LYS A 52 -11.81 -4.07 -0.32
N TYR A 53 -11.15 -5.05 -0.95
CA TYR A 53 -11.45 -6.48 -0.76
C TYR A 53 -10.21 -7.37 -0.78
N ALA A 54 -10.07 -8.21 0.25
CA ALA A 54 -9.16 -9.36 0.25
C ALA A 54 -9.93 -10.59 -0.24
N ILE A 55 -9.77 -10.93 -1.52
CA ILE A 55 -10.64 -11.90 -2.22
C ILE A 55 -12.10 -11.46 -2.11
N SER A 56 -12.86 -12.06 -1.19
CA SER A 56 -14.27 -11.78 -0.90
C SER A 56 -14.51 -11.01 0.40
N VAL A 57 -13.48 -10.82 1.23
CA VAL A 57 -13.60 -10.18 2.55
C VAL A 57 -13.50 -8.65 2.40
N PRO A 58 -14.56 -7.88 2.70
CA PRO A 58 -14.52 -6.42 2.62
C PRO A 58 -13.63 -5.82 3.72
N TYR A 59 -13.06 -4.65 3.46
CA TYR A 59 -12.11 -3.97 4.35
C TYR A 59 -12.57 -3.85 5.81
N ASP A 60 -13.82 -3.47 6.03
CA ASP A 60 -14.44 -3.27 7.35
C ASP A 60 -14.55 -4.56 8.18
N LYS A 61 -14.41 -5.73 7.57
CA LYS A 61 -14.37 -7.03 8.25
C LYS A 61 -12.97 -7.54 8.55
N GLN A 62 -11.93 -6.89 8.03
CA GLN A 62 -10.54 -7.35 8.15
C GLN A 62 -9.63 -6.32 8.85
N VAL A 63 -9.98 -5.04 8.87
CA VAL A 63 -9.17 -3.99 9.49
C VAL A 63 -10.07 -3.04 10.27
N ALA A 64 -9.71 -2.81 11.54
CA ALA A 64 -10.43 -1.88 12.41
C ALA A 64 -10.01 -0.41 12.23
N CYS A 65 -8.81 -0.15 11.71
CA CYS A 65 -8.34 1.20 11.39
C CYS A 65 -9.13 1.77 10.19
N GLU A 66 -9.27 3.10 10.12
CA GLU A 66 -9.88 3.76 8.96
C GLU A 66 -8.97 3.63 7.72
N ARG A 67 -7.66 3.81 7.92
CA ARG A 67 -6.62 3.73 6.89
C ARG A 67 -5.53 2.76 7.31
N ILE A 68 -4.93 2.06 6.34
CA ILE A 68 -3.74 1.25 6.57
C ILE A 68 -2.55 2.12 6.97
N SER A 69 -2.46 3.33 6.40
CA SER A 69 -1.44 4.32 6.73
C SER A 69 -1.47 4.73 8.22
N ASP A 70 -2.62 4.64 8.91
CA ASP A 70 -2.72 4.91 10.35
C ASP A 70 -1.89 3.92 11.18
N ARG A 71 -1.56 2.74 10.65
CA ARG A 71 -0.67 1.78 11.34
C ARG A 71 0.78 2.26 11.39
N ALA A 72 1.18 3.18 10.51
CA ALA A 72 2.57 3.64 10.39
C ALA A 72 3.11 4.22 11.70
N VAL A 73 2.27 4.99 12.41
CA VAL A 73 2.63 5.61 13.69
C VAL A 73 3.00 4.57 14.74
N GLY A 74 2.36 3.40 14.72
CA GLY A 74 2.65 2.29 15.63
C GLY A 74 4.05 1.70 15.46
N TYR A 75 4.68 1.91 14.30
CA TYR A 75 6.06 1.50 14.04
C TYR A 75 7.05 2.67 14.11
N GLY A 76 6.59 3.90 14.36
CA GLY A 76 7.44 5.09 14.35
C GLY A 76 7.91 5.51 12.96
N MET A 77 7.11 5.28 11.90
CA MET A 77 7.38 5.76 10.55
C MET A 77 6.22 6.60 9.99
N PRO A 78 6.44 7.45 8.97
CA PRO A 78 5.37 8.21 8.33
C PRO A 78 4.39 7.30 7.59
N GLY A 79 3.10 7.65 7.69
CA GLY A 79 2.00 7.08 6.93
C GLY A 79 1.36 8.15 6.05
N VAL A 80 1.16 7.87 4.77
CA VAL A 80 0.47 8.78 3.83
C VAL A 80 -0.59 8.02 3.06
N THR A 81 -1.72 8.68 2.78
CA THR A 81 -2.81 8.13 1.97
C THR A 81 -3.04 9.02 0.77
N VAL A 82 -3.14 8.43 -0.42
CA VAL A 82 -3.37 9.16 -1.68
C VAL A 82 -4.47 8.50 -2.51
N ASP A 83 -5.05 9.25 -3.46
CA ASP A 83 -5.92 8.63 -4.46
C ASP A 83 -5.07 7.77 -5.40
N GLY A 84 -5.28 6.45 -5.36
CA GLY A 84 -4.57 5.50 -6.21
C GLY A 84 -4.98 5.55 -7.68
N ASN A 85 -5.97 6.37 -8.04
CA ASN A 85 -6.34 6.63 -9.43
C ASN A 85 -5.72 7.91 -9.99
N ASP A 86 -5.14 8.77 -9.15
CA ASP A 86 -4.37 9.92 -9.60
C ASP A 86 -2.88 9.54 -9.69
N PRO A 87 -2.33 9.36 -10.90
CA PRO A 87 -0.93 8.97 -11.06
C PRO A 87 0.05 10.06 -10.58
N LEU A 88 -0.35 11.34 -10.56
CA LEU A 88 0.48 12.43 -10.09
C LEU A 88 0.56 12.43 -8.56
N GLU A 89 -0.54 12.19 -7.85
CA GLU A 89 -0.52 12.04 -6.40
C GLU A 89 0.33 10.84 -5.97
N VAL A 90 0.15 9.69 -6.63
CA VAL A 90 0.94 8.48 -6.36
C VAL A 90 2.43 8.75 -6.62
N TYR A 91 2.75 9.38 -7.75
CA TYR A 91 4.13 9.73 -8.09
C TYR A 91 4.75 10.64 -7.03
N ALA A 92 4.05 11.71 -6.62
CA ALA A 92 4.53 12.66 -5.63
C ALA A 92 4.81 11.98 -4.27
N ALA A 93 3.88 11.14 -3.79
CA ALA A 93 4.05 10.43 -2.52
C ALA A 93 5.22 9.43 -2.56
N VAL A 94 5.34 8.66 -3.63
CA VAL A 94 6.46 7.71 -3.81
C VAL A 94 7.79 8.45 -3.93
N LYS A 95 7.81 9.58 -4.64
CA LYS A 95 9.01 10.40 -4.82
C LYS A 95 9.52 10.96 -3.49
N GLU A 96 8.63 11.52 -2.67
CA GLU A 96 8.98 12.01 -1.33
C GLU A 96 9.48 10.87 -0.43
N ALA A 97 8.75 9.74 -0.39
CA ALA A 97 9.15 8.57 0.39
C ALA A 97 10.52 8.02 -0.04
N ARG A 98 10.80 8.00 -1.35
CA ARG A 98 12.11 7.61 -1.90
C ARG A 98 13.21 8.56 -1.46
N ASP A 99 12.98 9.87 -1.56
CA ASP A 99 13.98 10.86 -1.21
C ASP A 99 14.26 10.84 0.31
N ARG A 100 13.24 10.67 1.15
CA ARG A 100 13.37 10.43 2.58
C ARG A 100 14.20 9.17 2.90
N ALA A 101 13.85 8.04 2.30
CA ALA A 101 14.56 6.78 2.48
C ALA A 101 16.03 6.88 2.06
N ALA A 102 16.31 7.55 0.94
CA ALA A 102 17.68 7.76 0.44
C ALA A 102 18.53 8.67 1.36
N ARG A 103 17.91 9.60 2.10
CA ARG A 103 18.57 10.41 3.13
C ARG A 103 18.79 9.66 4.46
N GLY A 104 18.44 8.37 4.53
CA GLY A 104 18.61 7.55 5.73
C GLY A 104 17.59 7.83 6.83
N GLU A 105 16.48 8.50 6.50
CA GLU A 105 15.44 8.89 7.46
C GLU A 105 14.41 7.78 7.74
N GLY A 106 14.66 6.58 7.21
CA GLY A 106 13.86 5.39 7.46
C GLY A 106 12.75 5.14 6.44
N PRO A 107 11.89 4.15 6.74
CA PRO A 107 10.85 3.72 5.83
C PRO A 107 9.65 4.68 5.79
N THR A 108 8.73 4.44 4.85
CA THR A 108 7.43 5.12 4.78
C THR A 108 6.36 4.11 4.35
N LEU A 109 5.16 4.24 4.94
CA LEU A 109 3.97 3.49 4.54
C LEU A 109 3.05 4.39 3.71
N ILE A 110 2.84 4.02 2.45
CA ILE A 110 1.94 4.69 1.52
C ILE A 110 0.71 3.80 1.36
N GLU A 111 -0.49 4.32 1.60
CA GLU A 111 -1.76 3.70 1.23
C GLU A 111 -2.27 4.36 -0.06
N THR A 112 -2.48 3.58 -1.12
CA THR A 112 -3.16 4.04 -2.33
C THR A 112 -4.59 3.53 -2.31
N ILE A 113 -5.57 4.44 -2.33
CA ILE A 113 -6.98 4.07 -2.37
C ILE A 113 -7.37 3.79 -3.82
N SER A 114 -7.69 2.55 -4.12
CA SER A 114 -8.05 2.11 -5.47
C SER A 114 -9.30 1.23 -5.46
N TYR A 115 -9.60 0.63 -6.61
CA TYR A 115 -10.72 -0.27 -6.79
C TYR A 115 -10.37 -1.39 -7.77
N ARG A 116 -10.59 -2.65 -7.35
CA ARG A 116 -10.36 -3.82 -8.21
C ARG A 116 -11.48 -3.91 -9.25
N LEU A 117 -11.18 -3.62 -10.52
CA LEU A 117 -12.18 -3.55 -11.59
C LEU A 117 -12.72 -4.91 -12.04
N THR A 118 -11.98 -5.98 -11.74
CA THR A 118 -12.28 -7.38 -12.09
C THR A 118 -12.43 -8.23 -10.84
N ALA A 119 -12.78 -9.50 -11.03
CA ALA A 119 -12.72 -10.51 -9.99
C ALA A 119 -11.29 -10.65 -9.42
N HIS A 120 -11.17 -11.31 -8.27
CA HIS A 120 -9.89 -11.53 -7.60
C HIS A 120 -8.91 -12.34 -8.48
N SER A 121 -9.42 -13.36 -9.15
CA SER A 121 -8.71 -14.24 -10.07
C SER A 121 -9.67 -14.78 -11.14
N SER A 122 -9.19 -15.65 -12.03
CA SER A 122 -10.04 -16.34 -13.02
C SER A 122 -11.05 -17.30 -12.38
N ASP A 123 -10.77 -17.77 -11.17
CA ASP A 123 -11.55 -18.79 -10.47
C ASP A 123 -12.52 -18.16 -9.44
N ASP A 124 -12.64 -16.83 -9.43
CA ASP A 124 -13.45 -16.06 -8.50
C ASP A 124 -14.69 -15.46 -9.20
N ASP A 125 -15.85 -15.58 -8.56
CA ASP A 125 -17.09 -14.89 -8.95
C ASP A 125 -17.39 -13.76 -7.98
N ASP A 126 -16.97 -12.56 -8.37
CA ASP A 126 -17.12 -11.36 -7.54
C ASP A 126 -18.56 -10.85 -7.43
N SER A 127 -19.47 -11.36 -8.28
CA SER A 127 -20.89 -11.02 -8.20
C SER A 127 -21.58 -11.61 -6.96
N SER A 128 -20.96 -12.62 -6.33
CA SER A 128 -21.46 -13.25 -5.10
C SER A 128 -21.27 -12.39 -3.84
N TYR A 129 -20.31 -11.45 -3.85
CA TYR A 129 -19.97 -10.64 -2.66
C TYR A 129 -19.81 -9.14 -2.94
N ARG A 130 -19.96 -8.69 -4.20
CA ARG A 130 -19.92 -7.26 -4.58
C ARG A 130 -21.22 -6.86 -5.28
N GLU A 131 -21.81 -5.77 -4.82
CA GLU A 131 -22.95 -5.18 -5.53
C GLU A 131 -22.53 -4.62 -6.91
N LYS A 132 -23.17 -5.12 -7.97
CA LYS A 132 -22.94 -4.69 -9.37
C LYS A 132 -22.99 -3.16 -9.57
N ARG A 133 -23.78 -2.45 -8.75
CA ARG A 133 -23.98 -1.00 -8.83
C ARG A 133 -22.72 -0.21 -8.44
N ARG A 134 -21.91 -0.71 -7.50
CA ARG A 134 -20.63 -0.09 -7.09
C ARG A 134 -19.56 -0.24 -8.17
N SER A 135 -19.48 -1.39 -8.84
CA SER A 135 -18.49 -1.65 -9.90
C SER A 135 -18.70 -0.77 -11.14
N ALA A 136 -19.95 -0.52 -11.52
CA ALA A 136 -20.29 0.35 -12.66
C ALA A 136 -19.96 1.83 -12.38
N ARG A 137 -20.16 2.30 -11.14
CA ARG A 137 -19.86 3.68 -10.75
C ARG A 137 -18.36 3.98 -10.78
N SER A 138 -17.53 3.09 -10.24
CA SER A 138 -16.07 3.23 -10.30
C SER A 138 -15.54 3.25 -11.75
N LYS A 139 -16.12 2.43 -12.64
CA LYS A 139 -15.79 2.45 -14.07
C LYS A 139 -16.17 3.77 -14.75
N LYS A 140 -17.29 4.37 -14.34
CA LYS A 140 -17.82 5.62 -14.91
C LYS A 140 -17.07 6.86 -14.42
N GLU A 141 -16.69 6.90 -13.14
CA GLU A 141 -15.90 8.00 -12.55
C GLU A 141 -14.49 8.08 -13.17
N ARG A 142 -13.85 6.94 -13.49
CA ARG A 142 -12.58 6.91 -14.25
C ARG A 142 -12.71 7.42 -15.69
N SER A 143 -13.84 7.16 -16.36
CA SER A 143 -14.07 7.68 -17.73
C SER A 143 -14.28 9.19 -17.77
N ALA A 144 -14.53 9.83 -16.63
CA ALA A 144 -14.80 11.26 -16.52
C ALA A 144 -13.55 12.12 -16.24
N HIS A 145 -12.38 11.49 -16.02
CA HIS A 145 -11.08 12.16 -16.01
C HIS A 145 -10.22 11.62 -17.17
N PRO A 146 -10.51 12.02 -18.42
CA PRO A 146 -9.56 11.84 -19.50
C PRO A 146 -8.35 12.74 -19.23
N ILE A 147 -7.17 12.19 -19.53
CA ILE A 147 -5.85 12.84 -19.46
C ILE A 147 -5.88 14.19 -20.18
#